data_AF-A0A933SRA1-F1
#
_entry.id   AF-A0A933SRA1-F1
#
_cell.length_a   1.000
_cell.length_b   1.000
_cell.length_c   1.000
_cell.angle_alpha   90.00
_cell.angle_beta   90.00
_cell.angle_gamma   90.00
#
_symmetry.space_group_name_H-M   'P 1'
#
loop_
_entity.id
_entity.type
_entity.pdbx_description
1 polymer ?
#
loop_
_entity_poly.entity_id
_entity_poly.type
_entity_poly.pdbx_seq_one_letter_code
_entity_poly.pdbx_strand_id
1 'polypeptide(L)' 'MIKSGELMLMVDELPIDIKTQLVEKLLNSMHPHQKNIDELWVEEAEKRVNEVKNGGAKTIPGETVFKEIRDRFSK' A
#
# COMPACT_ATOMS: atom_id res chain seq x y z
N MET A 1 18.61 6.82 -27.80
CA MET A 1 17.48 6.89 -26.86
C MET A 1 16.41 5.96 -27.37
N ILE A 2 16.00 4.98 -26.58
CA ILE A 2 14.83 4.15 -26.92
C ILE A 2 13.60 5.06 -26.82
N LYS A 3 12.74 5.07 -27.84
CA LYS A 3 11.51 5.86 -27.79
C LYS A 3 10.50 5.14 -26.89
N SER A 4 9.72 5.88 -26.11
CA SER A 4 8.72 5.29 -25.20
C SER A 4 7.76 4.33 -25.91
N GLY A 5 7.36 4.64 -27.15
CA GLY A 5 6.49 3.77 -27.95
C GLY A 5 7.12 2.42 -28.32
N GLU A 6 8.42 2.37 -28.60
CA GLU A 6 9.13 1.13 -28.92
C GLU A 6 9.22 0.22 -27.68
N LEU A 7 9.37 0.81 -26.49
CA LEU A 7 9.39 0.08 -25.22
C LEU A 7 8.03 -0.58 -24.93
N MET A 8 6.92 0.15 -25.17
CA MET A 8 5.58 -0.37 -24.90
C MET A 8 5.25 -1.59 -25.78
N LEU A 9 5.62 -1.54 -27.07
CA LEU A 9 5.44 -2.68 -27.97
C LEU A 9 6.22 -3.91 -27.50
N MET A 10 7.47 -3.73 -27.06
CA MET A 10 8.25 -4.84 -26.50
C MET A 10 7.59 -5.42 -25.24
N VAL A 11 7.08 -4.58 -24.34
CA VAL A 11 6.40 -5.03 -23.11
C VAL A 11 5.11 -5.79 -23.44
N ASP A 12 4.39 -5.39 -24.49
CA ASP A 12 3.18 -6.08 -24.92
C ASP A 12 3.44 -7.50 -25.44
N GLU A 13 4.59 -7.74 -26.06
CA GLU A 13 5.01 -9.04 -26.60
C GLU A 13 5.59 -10.01 -25.54
N LEU A 14 5.91 -9.52 -24.34
CA LEU A 14 6.51 -10.35 -23.30
C LEU A 14 5.54 -11.45 -22.80
N PRO A 15 6.05 -12.66 -22.48
CA PRO A 15 5.33 -13.65 -21.69
C PRO A 15 4.87 -13.09 -20.33
N ILE A 16 3.74 -13.59 -19.81
CA ILE A 16 3.11 -13.07 -18.58
C ILE A 16 4.04 -13.12 -17.36
N ASP A 17 4.83 -14.18 -17.22
CA ASP A 17 5.81 -14.36 -16.15
C ASP A 17 6.91 -13.30 -16.19
N ILE A 18 7.35 -12.90 -17.38
CA ILE A 18 8.35 -11.85 -17.56
C ILE A 18 7.72 -10.47 -17.32
N LYS A 19 6.48 -10.23 -17.77
CA LYS A 19 5.75 -8.98 -17.45
C LYS A 19 5.63 -8.78 -15.94
N THR A 20 5.26 -9.83 -15.20
CA THR A 20 5.13 -9.76 -13.74
C THR A 20 6.46 -9.43 -13.06
N GLN A 21 7.56 -10.09 -13.46
CA GLN A 21 8.90 -9.77 -12.94
C GLN A 21 9.33 -8.33 -13.25
N LEU A 22 9.03 -7.85 -14.45
CA LEU A 22 9.32 -6.47 -14.83
C LEU A 22 8.53 -5.47 -13.98
N VAL A 23 7.23 -5.71 -13.79
CA VAL A 23 6.38 -4.87 -12.93
C VAL A 23 6.91 -4.84 -11.50
N GLU A 24 7.27 -5.99 -10.93
CA GLU A 24 7.84 -6.07 -9.59
C GLU A 24 9.15 -5.26 -9.47
N LYS A 25 10.05 -5.41 -10.45
CA LYS A 25 11.30 -4.66 -10.49
C LYS A 25 11.07 -3.15 -10.60
N LEU A 26 10.12 -2.71 -11.43
CA LEU A 26 9.75 -1.31 -11.57
C LEU A 26 9.13 -0.76 -10.28
N LEU A 27 8.23 -1.52 -9.65
CA LEU A 27 7.62 -1.15 -8.37
C LEU A 27 8.68 -0.96 -7.28
N ASN A 28 9.61 -1.92 -7.15
CA ASN A 28 10.72 -1.83 -6.20
C ASN A 28 11.68 -0.68 -6.50
N SER A 29 11.85 -0.31 -7.78
CA SER A 29 12.69 0.84 -8.16
C SER A 29 12.01 2.18 -7.89
N MET A 30 10.69 2.28 -8.05
CA MET A 30 9.92 3.51 -7.78
C MET A 30 9.72 3.73 -6.29
N HIS A 31 9.54 2.64 -5.56
CA HIS A 31 9.37 2.62 -4.10
C HIS A 31 10.48 1.76 -3.51
N PRO A 32 11.73 2.27 -3.48
CA PRO A 32 12.81 1.55 -2.82
C PRO A 32 12.40 1.29 -1.37
N HIS A 33 12.46 0.01 -0.97
CA HIS A 33 12.16 -0.39 0.41
C HIS A 33 13.04 0.42 1.36
N GLN A 34 12.41 1.29 2.13
CA GLN A 34 13.08 2.08 3.14
C GLN A 34 13.02 1.27 4.42
N LYS A 35 13.90 0.27 4.52
CA LYS A 35 13.90 -0.71 5.62
C LYS A 35 13.84 -0.05 7.00
N ASN A 36 14.53 1.09 7.18
CA ASN A 36 14.48 1.87 8.41
C ASN A 36 13.09 2.49 8.68
N ILE A 37 12.37 2.93 7.65
CA ILE A 37 10.99 3.41 7.77
C ILE A 37 10.04 2.25 8.06
N ASP A 38 10.24 1.09 7.41
CA ASP A 38 9.44 -0.10 7.66
C ASP A 38 9.59 -0.57 9.10
N GLU A 39 10.81 -0.59 9.64
CA GLU A 39 11.09 -0.89 11.05
C GLU A 39 10.36 0.08 11.99
N LEU A 40 10.40 1.39 11.72
CA LEU A 40 9.66 2.40 12.50
C LEU A 40 8.14 2.21 12.43
N TRP A 41 7.61 1.80 11.27
CA TRP A 41 6.18 1.47 11.13
C TRP A 41 5.79 0.24 11.93
N VAL A 42 6.64 -0.79 11.98
CA VAL A 42 6.41 -1.98 12.81
C VAL A 42 6.34 -1.60 14.28
N GLU A 43 7.31 -0.82 14.77
CA GLU A 43 7.33 -0.35 16.16
C GLU A 43 6.07 0.46 16.52
N GLU A 44 5.69 1.42 15.68
CA GLU A 44 4.51 2.26 15.93
C GLU A 44 3.21 1.45 15.83
N ALA A 45 3.12 0.47 14.92
CA ALA A 45 1.96 -0.40 14.81
C ALA A 45 1.77 -1.26 16.08
N GLU A 46 2.84 -1.89 16.58
CA GLU A 46 2.80 -2.69 17.81
C GLU A 46 2.43 -1.83 19.02
N LYS A 47 3.05 -0.65 19.13
CA LYS A 47 2.74 0.33 20.19
C LYS A 47 1.26 0.70 20.17
N ARG A 48 0.69 1.08 19.02
CA ARG A 48 -0.73 1.45 18.91
C ARG A 48 -1.69 0.32 19.26
N VAL A 49 -1.36 -0.91 18.84
CA VAL A 49 -2.16 -2.09 19.21
C VAL A 49 -2.19 -2.26 20.73
N ASN A 50 -1.04 -2.09 21.40
CA ASN A 50 -0.96 -2.16 22.86
C ASN A 50 -1.71 -1.02 23.55
N GLU A 51 -1.59 0.21 23.06
CA GLU A 51 -2.35 1.36 23.60
C GLU A 51 -3.87 1.14 23.50
N VAL A 52 -4.35 0.59 22.39
CA VAL A 52 -5.78 0.26 22.23
C VAL A 52 -6.19 -0.86 23.19
N LYS A 53 -5.43 -1.96 23.25
CA LYS A 53 -5.74 -3.11 24.12
C LYS A 53 -5.77 -2.76 25.61
N ASN A 54 -4.87 -1.86 26.04
CA ASN A 54 -4.75 -1.45 27.43
C ASN A 54 -5.62 -0.23 27.79
N GLY A 55 -6.44 0.27 26.85
CA GLY A 55 -7.29 1.45 27.07
C GLY A 55 -6.52 2.78 27.18
N GLY A 56 -5.25 2.80 26.78
CA GLY A 56 -4.43 4.01 26.72
C GLY A 56 -4.80 4.93 25.54
N ALA A 57 -5.45 4.39 24.51
CA ALA A 57 -5.97 5.16 23.38
C ALA A 57 -7.49 5.33 23.47
N LYS A 58 -7.98 6.55 23.21
CA LYS A 58 -9.41 6.82 23.04
C LYS A 58 -9.88 6.28 21.69
N THR A 59 -10.66 5.20 21.71
CA THR A 59 -11.23 4.61 20.50
C THR A 59 -12.62 5.15 20.20
N ILE A 60 -13.05 4.99 18.95
CA ILE A 60 -14.42 5.26 18.51
C ILE A 60 -15.03 3.91 18.12
N PRO A 61 -16.28 3.60 18.50
CA PRO A 61 -16.95 2.39 18.07
C PRO A 61 -17.01 2.27 16.54
N GLY A 62 -16.72 1.08 16.02
CA GLY A 62 -16.67 0.85 14.56
C GLY A 62 -18.03 1.10 13.91
N GLU A 63 -19.12 0.77 14.60
CA GLU A 63 -20.50 0.99 14.14
C GLU A 63 -20.78 2.45 13.83
N THR A 64 -20.24 3.38 14.66
CA THR A 64 -20.36 4.82 14.44
C THR A 64 -19.68 5.22 13.14
N VAL A 65 -18.45 4.75 12.92
CA VAL A 65 -17.67 5.04 11.70
C VAL A 65 -18.39 4.51 10.46
N PHE A 66 -18.85 3.25 10.49
CA PHE A 66 -19.55 2.66 9.34
C PHE A 66 -20.89 3.35 9.05
N LYS A 67 -21.60 3.83 10.09
CA LYS A 67 -22.80 4.64 9.91
C LYS A 67 -22.47 5.94 9.17
N GLU A 68 -21.46 6.69 9.62
CA GLU A 68 -21.06 7.94 8.98
C GLU A 68 -20.64 7.76 7.51
N ILE A 69 -19.91 6.68 7.19
CA ILE A 69 -19.53 6.36 5.82
C ILE A 69 -20.77 6.10 4.95
N ARG A 70 -21.72 5.28 5.43
CA ARG A 70 -22.96 5.00 4.70
C ARG A 70 -23.78 6.26 4.50
N ASP A 71 -23.93 7.10 5.53
CA ASP A 71 -24.69 8.35 5.45
C ASP A 71 -24.06 9.32 4.41
N ARG A 72 -22.73 9.32 4.28
CA ARG A 72 -22.01 10.15 3.31
C ARG A 72 -22.18 9.68 1.86
N PHE A 73 -22.24 8.37 1.61
CA PHE A 73 -22.18 7.78 0.26
C PHE A 73 -23.48 7.10 -0.20
N SER A 74 -24.58 7.20 0.54
CA SER A 74 -25.88 6.60 0.19
C SER A 74 -26.72 7.43 -0.79
N LYS A 75 -26.07 8.27 -1.62
CA LYS A 75 -26.69 9.05 -2.70
C LYS A 75 -26.12 8.67 -4.04
#